data_AF-A0A3D3USI2-F1
#
_entry.id   AF-A0A3D3USI2-F1
#
_cell.length_a   1.000
_cell.length_b   1.000
_cell.length_c   1.000
_cell.angle_alpha   90.00
_cell.angle_beta   90.00
_cell.angle_gamma   90.00
#
_symmetry.space_group_name_H-M   'P 1'
#
loop_
_entity.id
_entity.type
_entity.pdbx_description
1 polymer ?
#
loop_
_entity_poly.entity_id
_entity_poly.type
_entity_poly.pdbx_seq_one_letter_code
_entity_poly.pdbx_strand_id
1 'polypeptide(L)'
;MLDGTSQSTGYVSGACALVWSYYPALPKEVIKGLLMKTVDPVLTTPRRCLSGGRVNLHNAMTLIPSGDPGKVLNSKDDPTNPDNLYTTIQAAIDAADDGDELIAEADRLFIEAIDFKGKAITLRSGDINEPTNPAISPDNTFIVGILNDGSAVTFASNEGPDTILKGFTVSWGNADYGGGIRCDGTSPTITDCIITNNFAKFYGAGIDCSNSSPTIKNCTITNNQTAGSTAIGGGINCENSSPVIENCLISYNFADNVGGGIACYNSNPTIFNCVIANNSAVYKSGGIDLDSSSPEITNCTIIVDDLNASKDGGIFAYHDSSPVITNCILWGNGDDLYNCSATYSCIEDDDEGKGNIHIEPTFVTGPLGNYYLSQTAAGQLSDSTCVDIGDPATNPDLLVNTYTTRTDGITDTDVADMGAHYPALPAKSVQLNITVMGDGRVEPDSGPFRQYEVVQIKAYPSDGHRIKAWTGTEDDSSTEPDKIITMIVDTDITVEFEEIPLYQLRTEVVGSNGTITPHHRRGEYYPEGTV
;
A
#
# COMPACT_ATOMS: atom_id res chain seq x y z
N MET A 1 -22.28 -31.19 -10.63
CA MET A 1 -23.32 -30.85 -9.65
C MET A 1 -22.86 -29.60 -8.92
N LEU A 2 -23.57 -28.48 -9.08
CA LEU A 2 -23.36 -27.25 -8.31
C LEU A 2 -24.20 -27.40 -7.03
N ASP A 3 -23.57 -27.80 -5.93
CA ASP A 3 -24.17 -27.73 -4.61
C ASP A 3 -23.97 -26.30 -4.08
N GLY A 4 -25.05 -25.52 -4.14
CA GLY A 4 -25.20 -24.23 -3.52
C GLY A 4 -26.69 -23.99 -3.30
N THR A 5 -27.06 -23.34 -2.21
CA THR A 5 -28.47 -23.07 -1.86
C THR A 5 -29.17 -22.36 -3.03
N SER A 6 -30.33 -22.89 -3.46
CA SER A 6 -30.95 -22.63 -4.78
C SER A 6 -31.39 -21.18 -5.07
N GLN A 7 -31.20 -20.25 -4.14
CA GLN A 7 -31.53 -18.83 -4.31
C GLN A 7 -30.36 -17.99 -4.86
N SER A 8 -29.13 -18.48 -4.78
CA SER A 8 -27.92 -17.75 -5.22
C SER A 8 -27.49 -18.10 -6.64
N THR A 9 -27.91 -19.26 -7.17
CA THR A 9 -27.45 -19.80 -8.45
C THR A 9 -27.68 -18.84 -9.63
N GLY A 10 -28.82 -18.14 -9.67
CA GLY A 10 -29.12 -17.15 -10.71
C GLY A 10 -28.18 -15.95 -10.68
N TYR A 11 -27.84 -15.46 -9.49
CA TYR A 11 -26.93 -14.32 -9.32
C TYR A 11 -25.48 -14.70 -9.65
N VAL A 12 -25.02 -15.87 -9.22
CA VAL A 12 -23.66 -16.35 -9.52
C VAL A 12 -23.49 -16.64 -11.02
N SER A 13 -24.49 -17.26 -11.66
CA SER A 13 -24.44 -17.50 -13.11
C SER A 13 -24.50 -16.20 -13.91
N GLY A 14 -25.30 -15.21 -13.48
CA GLY A 14 -25.28 -13.86 -14.05
C GLY A 14 -23.94 -13.16 -13.89
N ALA A 15 -23.30 -13.29 -12.72
CA ALA A 15 -21.96 -12.78 -12.46
C ALA A 15 -20.91 -13.42 -13.39
N CYS A 16 -20.92 -14.75 -13.53
CA CYS A 16 -20.06 -15.46 -14.48
C CYS A 16 -20.27 -14.95 -15.91
N ALA A 17 -21.52 -14.77 -16.35
CA ALA A 17 -21.82 -14.29 -17.70
C ALA A 17 -21.29 -12.87 -17.93
N LEU A 18 -21.39 -11.98 -16.92
CA LEU A 18 -20.90 -10.61 -17.03
C LEU A 18 -19.38 -10.56 -17.11
N VAL A 19 -18.67 -11.25 -16.22
CA VAL A 19 -17.20 -11.32 -16.26
C VAL A 19 -16.72 -11.94 -17.56
N TRP A 20 -17.39 -12.99 -18.04
CA TRP A 20 -17.01 -13.64 -19.30
C TRP A 20 -17.32 -12.76 -20.53
N SER A 21 -18.36 -11.93 -20.48
CA SER A 21 -18.61 -10.95 -21.54
C SER A 21 -17.53 -9.88 -21.64
N TYR A 22 -16.87 -9.58 -20.52
CA TYR A 22 -15.78 -8.63 -20.43
C TYR A 22 -14.44 -9.26 -20.84
N TYR A 23 -14.23 -10.53 -20.49
CA TYR A 23 -13.04 -11.31 -20.86
C TYR A 23 -13.37 -12.57 -21.69
N PRO A 24 -13.82 -12.42 -22.94
CA PRO A 24 -14.31 -13.55 -23.75
C PRO A 24 -13.24 -14.59 -24.08
N ALA A 25 -11.97 -14.21 -24.03
CA ALA A 25 -10.83 -15.10 -24.29
C ALA A 25 -10.53 -16.08 -23.13
N LEU A 26 -11.03 -15.82 -21.92
CA LEU A 26 -10.70 -16.61 -20.75
C LEU A 26 -11.50 -17.93 -20.69
N PRO A 27 -10.87 -19.06 -20.30
CA PRO A 27 -11.57 -20.30 -20.02
C PRO A 27 -12.55 -20.16 -18.86
N LYS A 28 -13.66 -20.92 -18.89
CA LYS A 28 -14.70 -20.90 -17.84
C LYS A 28 -14.16 -21.20 -16.44
N GLU A 29 -13.12 -22.03 -16.33
CA GLU A 29 -12.44 -22.37 -15.09
C GLU A 29 -11.77 -21.13 -14.46
N VAL A 30 -11.16 -20.28 -15.29
CA VAL A 30 -10.53 -19.02 -14.88
C VAL A 30 -11.58 -18.02 -14.42
N ILE A 31 -12.68 -17.86 -15.18
CA ILE A 31 -13.81 -16.99 -14.80
C ILE A 31 -14.38 -17.40 -13.44
N LYS A 32 -14.58 -18.71 -13.24
CA LYS A 32 -15.03 -19.25 -11.95
C LYS A 32 -14.02 -18.96 -10.86
N GLY A 33 -12.74 -19.21 -11.10
CA GLY A 33 -11.66 -18.93 -10.15
C GLY A 33 -11.64 -17.48 -9.73
N LEU A 34 -11.68 -16.56 -10.70
CA LEU A 34 -11.66 -15.11 -10.47
C LEU A 34 -12.79 -14.70 -9.54
N LEU A 35 -14.03 -15.10 -9.85
CA LEU A 35 -15.18 -14.80 -9.00
C LEU A 35 -15.08 -15.39 -7.59
N MET A 36 -14.41 -16.53 -7.42
CA MET A 36 -14.19 -17.15 -6.11
C MET A 36 -13.09 -16.43 -5.32
N LYS A 37 -12.09 -15.85 -6.00
CA LYS A 37 -10.94 -15.18 -5.39
C LYS A 37 -11.17 -13.68 -5.16
N THR A 38 -12.15 -13.07 -5.84
CA THR A 38 -12.49 -11.65 -5.68
C THR A 38 -13.75 -11.45 -4.87
N VAL A 39 -14.09 -12.37 -3.97
CA VAL A 39 -15.23 -12.18 -3.07
C VAL A 39 -14.89 -11.16 -1.97
N ASP A 40 -15.88 -10.40 -1.51
CA ASP A 40 -15.76 -9.66 -0.27
C ASP A 40 -15.79 -10.64 0.90
N PRO A 41 -14.72 -10.76 1.70
CA PRO A 41 -14.70 -11.69 2.83
C PRO A 41 -15.83 -11.35 3.82
N VAL A 42 -16.53 -12.37 4.31
CA VAL A 42 -17.50 -12.19 5.41
C VAL A 42 -16.82 -12.61 6.71
N LEU A 43 -16.26 -11.61 7.41
CA LEU A 43 -15.34 -11.79 8.54
C LEU A 43 -16.01 -12.23 9.86
N THR A 44 -17.33 -12.41 9.91
CA THR A 44 -18.02 -12.82 11.14
C THR A 44 -18.25 -14.34 11.19
N THR A 45 -17.42 -15.06 11.97
CA THR A 45 -17.52 -16.50 12.37
C THR A 45 -17.02 -17.55 11.36
N PRO A 46 -16.72 -18.83 11.75
CA PRO A 46 -15.85 -19.71 10.96
C PRO A 46 -16.46 -19.96 9.59
N ARG A 47 -15.69 -19.64 8.54
CA ARG A 47 -16.00 -19.72 7.09
C ARG A 47 -17.27 -20.54 6.78
N ARG A 48 -18.45 -19.95 6.96
CA ARG A 48 -19.75 -20.63 6.73
C ARG A 48 -20.11 -20.75 5.25
N CYS A 49 -19.38 -20.05 4.38
CA CYS A 49 -19.55 -20.08 2.94
C CYS A 49 -18.34 -20.74 2.28
N LEU A 50 -18.56 -21.75 1.44
CA LEU A 50 -17.54 -22.39 0.59
C LEU A 50 -16.83 -21.39 -0.33
N SER A 51 -17.52 -20.31 -0.72
CA SER A 51 -16.97 -19.21 -1.52
C SER A 51 -16.10 -18.24 -0.73
N GLY A 52 -16.05 -18.34 0.60
CA GLY A 52 -15.28 -17.41 1.45
C GLY A 52 -15.91 -16.02 1.64
N GLY A 53 -16.94 -15.65 0.87
CA GLY A 53 -17.48 -14.30 0.91
C GLY A 53 -18.66 -14.01 -0.02
N ARG A 54 -19.02 -12.72 -0.12
CA ARG A 54 -20.02 -12.20 -1.07
C ARG A 54 -19.38 -11.96 -2.43
N VAL A 55 -20.09 -12.26 -3.52
CA VAL A 55 -19.59 -12.00 -4.87
C VAL A 55 -19.35 -10.50 -5.06
N ASN A 56 -18.11 -10.12 -5.39
CA ASN A 56 -17.77 -8.75 -5.77
C ASN A 56 -17.34 -8.72 -7.24
N LEU A 57 -18.29 -8.28 -8.08
CA LEU A 57 -18.14 -8.18 -9.52
C LEU A 57 -17.23 -7.03 -9.95
N HIS A 58 -17.19 -5.94 -9.16
CA HIS A 58 -16.31 -4.82 -9.47
C HIS A 58 -14.86 -5.29 -9.43
N ASN A 59 -14.45 -5.94 -8.34
CA ASN A 59 -13.11 -6.49 -8.20
C ASN A 59 -12.82 -7.53 -9.30
N ALA A 60 -13.76 -8.44 -9.59
CA ALA A 60 -13.60 -9.42 -10.67
C ALA A 60 -13.37 -8.77 -12.05
N MET A 61 -13.89 -7.57 -12.30
CA MET A 61 -13.77 -6.86 -13.57
C MET A 61 -12.62 -5.85 -13.61
N THR A 62 -11.98 -5.53 -12.48
CA THR A 62 -10.89 -4.53 -12.43
C THR A 62 -9.53 -5.14 -12.12
N LEU A 63 -9.47 -6.33 -11.52
CA LEU A 63 -8.21 -6.98 -11.11
C LEU A 63 -7.39 -7.60 -12.25
N ILE A 64 -7.95 -7.70 -13.46
CA ILE A 64 -7.27 -8.30 -14.62
C ILE A 64 -7.34 -7.31 -15.80
N PRO A 65 -6.29 -6.54 -16.09
CA PRO A 65 -6.39 -5.37 -16.96
C PRO A 65 -6.84 -5.64 -18.41
N SER A 66 -6.52 -6.80 -18.99
CA SER A 66 -6.82 -7.08 -20.42
C SER A 66 -7.65 -8.35 -20.67
N GLY A 67 -7.56 -9.38 -19.82
CA GLY A 67 -8.13 -10.70 -20.12
C GLY A 67 -7.42 -11.45 -21.24
N ASP A 68 -6.38 -10.87 -21.85
CA ASP A 68 -5.69 -11.42 -23.01
C ASP A 68 -4.46 -12.24 -22.60
N PRO A 69 -4.30 -13.47 -23.13
CA PRO A 69 -3.10 -14.27 -22.91
C PRO A 69 -1.88 -13.63 -23.58
N GLY A 70 -0.76 -13.60 -22.86
CA GLY A 70 0.48 -13.01 -23.35
C GLY A 70 1.36 -13.97 -24.14
N LYS A 71 2.35 -13.39 -24.83
CA LYS A 71 3.46 -14.13 -25.45
C LYS A 71 4.77 -13.84 -24.74
N VAL A 72 5.75 -14.70 -24.94
CA VAL A 72 7.11 -14.54 -24.41
C VAL A 72 8.10 -14.60 -25.56
N LEU A 73 9.08 -13.71 -25.55
CA LEU A 73 10.20 -13.67 -26.47
C LEU A 73 11.50 -13.86 -25.70
N ASN A 74 12.43 -14.66 -26.20
CA ASN A 74 13.81 -14.60 -25.75
C ASN A 74 14.51 -13.42 -26.43
N SER A 75 15.08 -12.50 -25.66
CA SER A 75 15.64 -11.22 -26.15
C SER A 75 16.68 -11.36 -27.26
N LYS A 76 17.33 -12.52 -27.39
CA LYS A 76 18.28 -12.82 -28.47
C LYS A 76 17.64 -13.11 -29.82
N ASP A 77 16.34 -13.41 -29.85
CA ASP A 77 15.61 -13.83 -31.03
C ASP A 77 14.91 -12.65 -31.74
N ASP A 78 14.63 -12.82 -33.04
CA ASP A 78 13.94 -11.81 -33.85
C ASP A 78 12.45 -11.70 -33.43
N PRO A 79 11.99 -10.54 -32.92
CA PRO A 79 10.60 -10.34 -32.47
C PRO A 79 9.58 -10.38 -33.63
N THR A 80 10.03 -10.16 -34.87
CA THR A 80 9.14 -10.13 -36.04
C THR A 80 8.83 -11.51 -36.59
N ASN A 81 9.56 -12.54 -36.14
CA ASN A 81 9.34 -13.94 -36.53
C ASN A 81 8.38 -14.63 -35.55
N PRO A 82 7.15 -15.00 -35.98
CA PRO A 82 6.17 -15.66 -35.11
C PRO A 82 6.64 -16.98 -34.50
N ASP A 83 7.57 -17.69 -35.16
CA ASP A 83 8.10 -18.97 -34.68
C ASP A 83 9.01 -18.81 -33.45
N ASN A 84 9.46 -17.58 -33.15
CA ASN A 84 10.28 -17.25 -31.97
C ASN A 84 9.43 -16.90 -30.73
N LEU A 85 8.09 -16.84 -30.86
CA LEU A 85 7.21 -16.42 -29.78
C LEU A 85 6.60 -17.63 -29.06
N TYR A 86 6.86 -17.74 -27.77
CA TYR A 86 6.27 -18.74 -26.90
C TYR A 86 4.88 -18.29 -26.42
N THR A 87 3.95 -19.24 -26.32
CA THR A 87 2.59 -18.98 -25.81
C THR A 87 2.47 -19.09 -24.30
N THR A 88 3.53 -19.54 -23.62
CA THR A 88 3.59 -19.64 -22.16
C THR A 88 4.99 -19.28 -21.67
N ILE A 89 5.09 -18.80 -20.44
CA ILE A 89 6.36 -18.55 -19.75
C ILE A 89 7.10 -19.87 -19.56
N GLN A 90 6.42 -20.94 -19.13
CA GLN A 90 7.13 -22.20 -18.88
C GLN A 90 7.80 -22.76 -20.14
N ALA A 91 7.17 -22.62 -21.32
CA ALA A 91 7.76 -23.07 -22.58
C ALA A 91 9.01 -22.27 -22.95
N ALA A 92 9.01 -20.96 -22.67
CA ALA A 92 10.17 -20.11 -22.87
C ALA A 92 11.31 -20.47 -21.90
N ILE A 93 11.00 -20.69 -20.61
CA ILE A 93 11.98 -21.16 -19.61
C ILE A 93 12.58 -22.49 -20.05
N ASP A 94 11.77 -23.45 -20.48
CA ASP A 94 12.22 -24.78 -20.87
C ASP A 94 13.22 -24.74 -22.04
N ALA A 95 13.05 -23.79 -22.96
CA ALA A 95 13.91 -23.59 -24.11
C ALA A 95 15.12 -22.68 -23.88
N ALA A 96 15.10 -21.87 -22.82
CA ALA A 96 16.16 -20.91 -22.52
C ALA A 96 17.46 -21.59 -22.06
N ASP A 97 18.59 -20.96 -22.38
CA ASP A 97 19.90 -21.30 -21.83
C ASP A 97 20.26 -20.32 -20.68
N ASP A 98 21.19 -20.71 -19.81
CA ASP A 98 21.71 -19.81 -18.78
C ASP A 98 22.28 -18.52 -19.42
N GLY A 99 21.96 -17.37 -18.82
CA GLY A 99 22.29 -16.04 -19.32
C GLY A 99 21.25 -15.42 -20.25
N ASP A 100 20.22 -16.17 -20.65
CA ASP A 100 19.13 -15.61 -21.47
C ASP A 100 18.24 -14.65 -20.66
N GLU A 101 17.71 -13.64 -21.37
CA GLU A 101 16.66 -12.75 -20.87
C GLU A 101 15.37 -13.01 -21.66
N LEU A 102 14.33 -13.43 -20.94
CA LEU A 102 12.99 -13.69 -21.42
C LEU A 102 12.07 -12.49 -21.13
N ILE A 103 11.40 -12.01 -22.17
CA ILE A 103 10.51 -10.85 -22.13
C ILE A 103 9.08 -11.35 -22.30
N ALA A 104 8.32 -11.27 -21.21
CA ALA A 104 6.89 -11.51 -21.23
C ALA A 104 6.16 -10.24 -21.65
N GLU A 105 5.30 -10.34 -22.67
CA GLU A 105 4.55 -9.23 -23.23
C GLU A 105 3.79 -8.45 -22.13
N ALA A 106 4.06 -7.15 -22.06
CA ALA A 106 3.43 -6.24 -21.12
C ALA A 106 1.90 -6.19 -21.28
N ASP A 107 1.18 -5.91 -20.20
CA ASP A 107 -0.28 -5.75 -20.18
C ASP A 107 -1.08 -7.03 -20.54
N ARG A 108 -0.51 -8.20 -20.20
CA ARG A 108 -1.05 -9.53 -20.51
C ARG A 108 -1.15 -10.45 -19.30
N LEU A 109 -1.87 -11.55 -19.50
CA LEU A 109 -2.02 -12.63 -18.52
C LEU A 109 -1.24 -13.87 -18.93
N PHE A 110 -0.62 -14.48 -17.93
CA PHE A 110 0.03 -15.78 -17.99
C PHE A 110 -0.64 -16.67 -16.94
N ILE A 111 -1.60 -17.47 -17.40
CA ILE A 111 -2.43 -18.32 -16.53
C ILE A 111 -1.78 -19.69 -16.44
N GLU A 112 -0.75 -19.77 -15.62
CA GLU A 112 0.07 -20.95 -15.43
C GLU A 112 0.77 -20.88 -14.06
N ALA A 113 1.31 -22.02 -13.64
CA ALA A 113 2.31 -22.08 -12.58
C ALA A 113 3.66 -22.34 -13.25
N ILE A 114 4.70 -21.63 -12.83
CA ILE A 114 6.03 -21.69 -13.44
C ILE A 114 7.09 -22.21 -12.48
N ASP A 115 8.08 -22.91 -13.04
CA ASP A 115 9.27 -23.42 -12.39
C ASP A 115 10.49 -23.02 -13.22
N PHE A 116 11.46 -22.35 -12.58
CA PHE A 116 12.69 -21.89 -13.22
C PHE A 116 13.68 -23.02 -13.52
N LYS A 117 13.50 -24.22 -12.95
CA LYS A 117 14.26 -25.45 -13.26
C LYS A 117 15.78 -25.29 -13.15
N GLY A 118 16.24 -24.45 -12.24
CA GLY A 118 17.66 -24.25 -11.95
C GLY A 118 18.39 -23.36 -12.95
N LYS A 119 17.66 -22.67 -13.84
CA LYS A 119 18.25 -21.84 -14.89
C LYS A 119 18.63 -20.46 -14.39
N ALA A 120 19.84 -20.01 -14.72
CA ALA A 120 20.31 -18.66 -14.44
C ALA A 120 19.85 -17.69 -15.53
N ILE A 121 18.55 -17.37 -15.55
CA ILE A 121 17.89 -16.53 -16.55
C ILE A 121 17.20 -15.33 -15.92
N THR A 122 17.02 -14.26 -16.70
CA THR A 122 16.13 -13.16 -16.33
C THR A 122 14.78 -13.34 -17.00
N LEU A 123 13.70 -13.41 -16.23
CA LEU A 123 12.33 -13.29 -16.72
C LEU A 123 11.78 -11.93 -16.30
N ARG A 124 11.44 -11.08 -17.28
CA ARG A 124 10.84 -9.77 -17.03
C ARG A 124 9.60 -9.49 -17.88
N SER A 125 8.72 -8.61 -17.40
CA SER A 125 7.74 -7.99 -18.28
C SER A 125 8.39 -6.96 -19.23
N GLY A 126 7.75 -6.68 -20.37
CA GLY A 126 8.19 -5.62 -21.27
C GLY A 126 7.53 -5.66 -22.64
N ASP A 127 7.93 -4.72 -23.50
CA ASP A 127 7.50 -4.73 -24.90
C ASP A 127 8.35 -5.72 -25.71
N ILE A 128 7.73 -6.81 -26.16
CA ILE A 128 8.39 -7.83 -27.00
C ILE A 128 8.83 -7.26 -28.37
N ASN A 129 8.25 -6.15 -28.84
CA ASN A 129 8.65 -5.51 -30.10
C ASN A 129 9.86 -4.58 -29.92
N GLU A 130 10.16 -4.19 -28.69
CA GLU A 130 11.34 -3.40 -28.32
C GLU A 130 12.14 -4.12 -27.23
N PRO A 131 12.73 -5.30 -27.51
CA PRO A 131 13.31 -6.16 -26.50
C PRO A 131 14.48 -5.51 -25.74
N THR A 132 15.12 -4.48 -26.28
CA THR A 132 16.19 -3.72 -25.59
C THR A 132 15.67 -2.65 -24.63
N ASN A 133 14.37 -2.36 -24.63
CA ASN A 133 13.76 -1.39 -23.73
C ASN A 133 13.60 -2.02 -22.34
N PRO A 134 14.20 -1.44 -21.28
CA PRO A 134 14.17 -2.01 -19.94
C PRO A 134 12.86 -1.73 -19.18
N ALA A 135 11.91 -0.99 -19.78
CA ALA A 135 10.64 -0.68 -19.14
C ALA A 135 9.85 -1.96 -18.81
N ILE A 136 9.23 -1.96 -17.63
CA ILE A 136 8.42 -3.05 -17.07
C ILE A 136 6.99 -2.55 -16.78
N SER A 137 6.02 -3.45 -16.71
CA SER A 137 4.60 -3.15 -16.42
C SER A 137 4.04 -4.07 -15.33
N PRO A 138 4.57 -4.04 -14.09
CA PRO A 138 4.13 -4.95 -13.02
C PRO A 138 2.64 -4.84 -12.72
N ASP A 139 2.06 -3.64 -12.77
CA ASP A 139 0.63 -3.41 -12.51
C ASP A 139 -0.31 -4.10 -13.51
N ASN A 140 0.20 -4.48 -14.68
CA ASN A 140 -0.62 -5.00 -15.78
C ASN A 140 -0.15 -6.34 -16.37
N THR A 141 1.01 -6.87 -15.97
CA THR A 141 1.51 -8.18 -16.44
C THR A 141 1.40 -9.23 -15.33
N PHE A 142 0.49 -10.18 -15.49
CA PHE A 142 0.09 -11.08 -14.42
C PHE A 142 0.56 -12.53 -14.64
N ILE A 143 1.14 -13.13 -13.61
CA ILE A 143 1.28 -14.59 -13.47
C ILE A 143 0.18 -15.07 -12.51
N VAL A 144 -0.75 -15.88 -13.02
CA VAL A 144 -2.00 -16.25 -12.33
C VAL A 144 -2.03 -17.74 -12.00
N GLY A 145 -1.78 -18.07 -10.73
CA GLY A 145 -1.75 -19.44 -10.20
C GLY A 145 -3.12 -20.06 -9.88
N ILE A 146 -4.16 -19.77 -10.65
CA ILE A 146 -5.56 -20.07 -10.26
C ILE A 146 -6.07 -21.45 -10.71
N LEU A 147 -5.40 -22.10 -11.66
CA LEU A 147 -5.92 -23.32 -12.31
C LEU A 147 -5.61 -24.61 -11.54
N ASN A 148 -4.48 -24.65 -10.83
CA ASN A 148 -4.01 -25.83 -10.11
C ASN A 148 -3.54 -25.43 -8.72
N ASP A 149 -3.66 -26.35 -7.76
CA ASP A 149 -3.01 -26.18 -6.46
C ASP A 149 -1.49 -26.23 -6.66
N GLY A 150 -0.79 -25.31 -5.99
CA GLY A 150 0.64 -25.07 -6.15
C GLY A 150 0.98 -23.58 -6.07
N SER A 151 2.28 -23.32 -5.94
CA SER A 151 2.84 -21.98 -6.02
C SER A 151 2.69 -21.42 -7.43
N ALA A 152 2.40 -20.13 -7.58
CA ALA A 152 2.36 -19.51 -8.90
C ALA A 152 3.76 -19.47 -9.55
N VAL A 153 4.80 -19.26 -8.73
CA VAL A 153 6.22 -19.30 -9.14
C VAL A 153 7.01 -20.20 -8.19
N THR A 154 7.88 -21.04 -8.74
CA THR A 154 8.74 -21.96 -7.98
C THR A 154 10.21 -21.80 -8.34
N PHE A 155 11.05 -21.75 -7.31
CA PHE A 155 12.51 -21.88 -7.35
C PHE A 155 12.92 -23.02 -6.42
N ALA A 156 13.25 -24.20 -6.97
CA ALA A 156 13.50 -25.42 -6.17
C ALA A 156 14.58 -26.34 -6.78
N SER A 157 15.40 -25.82 -7.69
CA SER A 157 16.36 -26.57 -8.50
C SER A 157 17.76 -25.94 -8.50
N ASN A 158 18.18 -25.34 -7.37
CA ASN A 158 19.45 -24.63 -7.16
C ASN A 158 19.59 -23.28 -7.90
N GLU A 159 18.49 -22.59 -8.15
CA GLU A 159 18.49 -21.22 -8.67
C GLU A 159 19.30 -20.30 -7.75
N GLY A 160 20.22 -19.55 -8.35
CA GLY A 160 21.07 -18.57 -7.68
C GLY A 160 20.63 -17.13 -7.97
N PRO A 161 21.43 -16.12 -7.57
CA PRO A 161 21.05 -14.71 -7.70
C PRO A 161 20.89 -14.24 -9.16
N ASP A 162 21.51 -14.96 -10.10
CA ASP A 162 21.39 -14.71 -11.56
C ASP A 162 20.06 -15.25 -12.14
N THR A 163 19.27 -15.98 -11.35
CA THR A 163 17.88 -16.27 -11.68
C THR A 163 17.01 -15.13 -11.19
N ILE A 164 16.43 -14.36 -12.12
CA ILE A 164 15.74 -13.11 -11.82
C ILE A 164 14.28 -13.15 -12.26
N LEU A 165 13.36 -12.87 -11.35
CA LEU A 165 11.96 -12.54 -11.66
C LEU A 165 11.74 -11.05 -11.49
N LYS A 166 11.30 -10.36 -12.54
CA LYS A 166 11.21 -8.90 -12.56
C LYS A 166 9.93 -8.34 -13.17
N GLY A 167 9.24 -7.42 -12.47
CA GLY A 167 8.19 -6.62 -13.10
C GLY A 167 6.87 -7.36 -13.33
N PHE A 168 6.46 -8.27 -12.45
CA PHE A 168 5.20 -9.01 -12.58
C PHE A 168 4.27 -8.79 -11.40
N THR A 169 2.97 -8.86 -11.65
CA THR A 169 2.00 -9.20 -10.60
C THR A 169 1.89 -10.73 -10.48
N VAL A 170 2.31 -11.31 -9.35
CA VAL A 170 2.17 -12.74 -9.03
C VAL A 170 0.98 -12.92 -8.09
N SER A 171 -0.04 -13.65 -8.55
CA SER A 171 -1.32 -13.67 -7.84
C SER A 171 -2.10 -14.97 -7.92
N TRP A 172 -2.97 -15.13 -6.93
CA TRP A 172 -3.94 -16.23 -6.79
C TRP A 172 -3.36 -17.64 -6.73
N GLY A 173 -2.07 -17.79 -6.46
CA GLY A 173 -1.51 -19.09 -6.15
C GLY A 173 -2.12 -19.68 -4.88
N ASN A 174 -2.17 -21.01 -4.82
CA ASN A 174 -2.88 -21.76 -3.79
C ASN A 174 -2.08 -23.00 -3.40
N ALA A 175 -1.17 -22.85 -2.44
CA ALA A 175 -0.20 -23.89 -2.10
C ALA A 175 -0.28 -24.31 -0.63
N ASP A 176 0.46 -25.37 -0.27
CA ASP A 176 0.76 -25.62 1.14
C ASP A 176 1.80 -24.62 1.68
N TYR A 177 2.75 -24.21 0.83
CA TYR A 177 3.83 -23.27 1.14
C TYR A 177 4.11 -22.37 -0.06
N GLY A 178 4.37 -21.09 0.14
CA GLY A 178 4.78 -20.19 -0.94
C GLY A 178 3.67 -20.01 -1.96
N GLY A 179 2.48 -19.55 -1.54
CA GLY A 179 1.31 -19.45 -2.41
C GLY A 179 1.62 -18.69 -3.70
N GLY A 180 2.18 -17.49 -3.58
CA GLY A 180 2.70 -16.73 -4.71
C GLY A 180 4.01 -17.32 -5.21
N ILE A 181 5.03 -17.27 -4.35
CA ILE A 181 6.40 -17.68 -4.69
C ILE A 181 6.93 -18.66 -3.65
N ARG A 182 7.48 -19.79 -4.09
CA ARG A 182 8.22 -20.73 -3.25
C ARG A 182 9.69 -20.72 -3.62
N CYS A 183 10.55 -20.49 -2.62
CA CYS A 183 12.00 -20.66 -2.72
C CYS A 183 12.44 -21.76 -1.74
N ASP A 184 12.95 -22.87 -2.27
CA ASP A 184 13.29 -24.07 -1.51
C ASP A 184 14.72 -24.52 -1.82
N GLY A 185 15.67 -24.22 -0.94
CA GLY A 185 17.08 -24.52 -1.16
C GLY A 185 17.75 -23.64 -2.23
N THR A 186 17.26 -22.41 -2.45
CA THR A 186 17.66 -21.54 -3.57
C THR A 186 18.04 -20.14 -3.10
N SER A 187 18.44 -19.24 -3.99
CA SER A 187 18.72 -17.82 -3.67
C SER A 187 18.49 -16.91 -4.87
N PRO A 188 17.27 -16.91 -5.48
CA PRO A 188 16.94 -16.08 -6.64
C PRO A 188 16.86 -14.58 -6.30
N THR A 189 16.83 -13.74 -7.33
CA THR A 189 16.49 -12.32 -7.22
C THR A 189 15.04 -12.10 -7.64
N ILE A 190 14.23 -11.55 -6.74
CA ILE A 190 12.83 -11.16 -6.97
C ILE A 190 12.77 -9.65 -6.87
N THR A 191 12.45 -8.96 -7.96
CA THR A 191 12.50 -7.50 -7.96
C THR A 191 11.39 -6.81 -8.73
N ASP A 192 10.97 -5.63 -8.28
CA ASP A 192 9.95 -4.80 -8.95
C ASP A 192 8.63 -5.58 -9.19
N CYS A 193 8.29 -6.51 -8.30
CA CYS A 193 7.12 -7.39 -8.42
C CYS A 193 6.01 -7.00 -7.44
N ILE A 194 4.76 -7.27 -7.83
CA ILE A 194 3.58 -7.17 -6.95
C ILE A 194 3.13 -8.60 -6.62
N ILE A 195 3.30 -9.04 -5.38
CA ILE A 195 2.90 -10.38 -4.93
C ILE A 195 1.61 -10.23 -4.12
N THR A 196 0.47 -10.59 -4.72
CA THR A 196 -0.84 -10.27 -4.13
C THR A 196 -1.89 -11.36 -4.22
N ASN A 197 -2.80 -11.39 -3.24
CA ASN A 197 -3.96 -12.29 -3.23
C ASN A 197 -3.60 -13.78 -3.32
N ASN A 198 -2.44 -14.15 -2.79
CA ASN A 198 -1.99 -15.53 -2.73
C ASN A 198 -2.41 -16.19 -1.42
N PHE A 199 -2.54 -17.52 -1.48
CA PHE A 199 -2.93 -18.31 -0.34
C PHE A 199 -1.92 -19.44 -0.09
N ALA A 200 -1.51 -19.61 1.16
CA ALA A 200 -0.81 -20.80 1.61
C ALA A 200 -1.53 -21.45 2.79
N LYS A 201 -1.53 -22.78 2.85
CA LYS A 201 -2.07 -23.48 4.02
C LYS A 201 -1.18 -23.32 5.25
N PHE A 202 0.13 -23.31 5.06
CA PHE A 202 1.07 -23.28 6.18
C PHE A 202 1.92 -22.02 6.16
N TYR A 203 2.84 -21.86 5.21
CA TYR A 203 3.88 -20.83 5.34
C TYR A 203 3.99 -19.95 4.11
N GLY A 204 4.23 -18.65 4.34
CA GLY A 204 4.64 -17.72 3.29
C GLY A 204 3.58 -17.62 2.19
N ALA A 205 2.40 -17.07 2.46
CA ALA A 205 1.37 -17.03 1.43
C ALA A 205 1.80 -16.17 0.24
N GLY A 206 2.47 -15.04 0.49
CA GLY A 206 3.16 -14.30 -0.56
C GLY A 206 4.42 -15.03 -1.02
N ILE A 207 5.41 -15.12 -0.15
CA ILE A 207 6.72 -15.72 -0.42
C ILE A 207 7.12 -16.65 0.72
N ASP A 208 7.48 -17.89 0.40
CA ASP A 208 8.09 -18.84 1.34
C ASP A 208 9.57 -19.05 1.00
N CYS A 209 10.44 -18.84 2.00
CA CYS A 209 11.89 -19.04 1.90
C CYS A 209 12.32 -20.14 2.87
N SER A 210 12.40 -21.39 2.39
CA SER A 210 12.89 -22.52 3.18
C SER A 210 14.30 -22.89 2.73
N ASN A 211 15.26 -22.82 3.66
CA ASN A 211 16.69 -23.06 3.39
C ASN A 211 17.21 -22.21 2.21
N SER A 212 16.69 -20.99 2.08
CA SER A 212 16.77 -20.19 0.87
C SER A 212 16.98 -18.71 1.20
N SER A 213 17.95 -18.06 0.58
CA SER A 213 18.31 -16.67 0.89
C SER A 213 18.15 -15.76 -0.34
N PRO A 214 16.93 -15.58 -0.87
CA PRO A 214 16.69 -14.72 -2.02
C PRO A 214 16.95 -13.24 -1.69
N THR A 215 17.18 -12.45 -2.74
CA THR A 215 17.07 -10.99 -2.67
C THR A 215 15.68 -10.58 -3.11
N ILE A 216 14.95 -9.87 -2.25
CA ILE A 216 13.59 -9.38 -2.48
C ILE A 216 13.66 -7.85 -2.44
N LYS A 217 13.48 -7.22 -3.61
CA LYS A 217 13.77 -5.78 -3.78
C LYS A 217 12.65 -5.05 -4.51
N ASN A 218 12.25 -3.87 -3.99
CA ASN A 218 11.24 -3.02 -4.66
C ASN A 218 9.91 -3.76 -4.89
N CYS A 219 9.53 -4.65 -3.98
CA CYS A 219 8.32 -5.45 -4.13
C CYS A 219 7.16 -4.90 -3.31
N THR A 220 5.95 -5.04 -3.85
CA THR A 220 4.71 -4.86 -3.09
C THR A 220 4.14 -6.22 -2.77
N ILE A 221 4.14 -6.62 -1.49
CA ILE A 221 3.64 -7.91 -1.02
C ILE A 221 2.39 -7.64 -0.20
N THR A 222 1.21 -7.90 -0.78
CA THR A 222 -0.05 -7.46 -0.16
C THR A 222 -1.21 -8.43 -0.27
N ASN A 223 -2.13 -8.40 0.69
CA ASN A 223 -3.35 -9.22 0.66
C ASN A 223 -3.08 -10.73 0.52
N ASN A 224 -1.93 -11.21 1.01
CA ASN A 224 -1.62 -12.63 1.04
C ASN A 224 -2.05 -13.24 2.37
N GLN A 225 -2.59 -14.45 2.31
CA GLN A 225 -3.23 -15.07 3.47
C GLN A 225 -2.76 -16.50 3.70
N THR A 226 -2.32 -16.79 4.94
CA THR A 226 -2.21 -18.17 5.41
C THR A 226 -3.46 -18.65 6.15
N ALA A 227 -3.71 -19.96 6.21
CA ALA A 227 -4.79 -20.51 7.03
C ALA A 227 -4.46 -21.88 7.63
N GLY A 228 -4.48 -21.95 8.96
CA GLY A 228 -4.13 -23.13 9.73
C GLY A 228 -3.53 -22.72 11.07
N SER A 229 -3.73 -23.54 12.10
CA SER A 229 -3.28 -23.24 13.47
C SER A 229 -1.76 -23.16 13.63
N THR A 230 -0.99 -23.62 12.65
CA THR A 230 0.48 -23.51 12.63
C THR A 230 0.95 -22.52 11.58
N ALA A 231 0.06 -21.78 10.91
CA ALA A 231 0.36 -21.08 9.69
C ALA A 231 0.96 -19.68 9.93
N ILE A 232 2.16 -19.42 9.42
CA ILE A 232 2.97 -18.23 9.72
C ILE A 232 3.42 -17.50 8.45
N GLY A 233 3.79 -16.23 8.58
CA GLY A 233 4.34 -15.45 7.47
C GLY A 233 3.28 -15.20 6.39
N GLY A 234 2.26 -14.40 6.71
CA GLY A 234 1.20 -14.05 5.74
C GLY A 234 1.80 -13.47 4.46
N GLY A 235 2.70 -12.49 4.61
CA GLY A 235 3.48 -11.95 3.50
C GLY A 235 4.67 -12.85 3.17
N ILE A 236 5.65 -12.90 4.07
CA ILE A 236 6.92 -13.61 3.88
C ILE A 236 7.18 -14.57 5.04
N ASN A 237 7.58 -15.80 4.73
CA ASN A 237 8.14 -16.74 5.70
C ASN A 237 9.63 -16.99 5.41
N CYS A 238 10.46 -16.95 6.46
CA CYS A 238 11.89 -17.28 6.42
C CYS A 238 12.18 -18.43 7.38
N GLU A 239 12.56 -19.59 6.86
CA GLU A 239 12.87 -20.78 7.66
C GLU A 239 14.28 -21.30 7.31
N ASN A 240 15.21 -21.25 8.27
CA ASN A 240 16.63 -21.55 8.05
C ASN A 240 17.24 -20.73 6.88
N SER A 241 16.88 -19.46 6.81
CA SER A 241 17.06 -18.58 5.66
C SER A 241 17.62 -17.23 6.10
N SER A 242 18.31 -16.50 5.21
CA SER A 242 18.77 -15.14 5.50
C SER A 242 18.61 -14.24 4.27
N PRO A 243 17.36 -14.03 3.81
CA PRO A 243 17.10 -13.18 2.65
C PRO A 243 17.46 -11.73 2.92
N VAL A 244 17.70 -10.99 1.85
CA VAL A 244 17.75 -9.53 1.86
C VAL A 244 16.39 -9.03 1.40
N ILE A 245 15.73 -8.22 2.22
CA ILE A 245 14.40 -7.63 1.94
C ILE A 245 14.59 -6.12 1.97
N GLU A 246 14.56 -5.49 0.80
CA GLU A 246 14.86 -4.06 0.67
C GLU A 246 13.83 -3.30 -0.15
N ASN A 247 13.51 -2.08 0.28
CA ASN A 247 12.61 -1.16 -0.43
C ASN A 247 11.23 -1.77 -0.73
N CYS A 248 10.72 -2.63 0.17
CA CYS A 248 9.46 -3.33 -0.04
C CYS A 248 8.31 -2.66 0.72
N LEU A 249 7.12 -2.71 0.11
CA LEU A 249 5.85 -2.48 0.80
C LEU A 249 5.23 -3.84 1.13
N ILE A 250 5.11 -4.16 2.42
CA ILE A 250 4.51 -5.41 2.91
C ILE A 250 3.26 -5.02 3.69
N SER A 251 2.08 -5.22 3.11
CA SER A 251 0.85 -4.68 3.71
C SER A 251 -0.38 -5.54 3.59
N TYR A 252 -1.30 -5.46 4.55
CA TYR A 252 -2.57 -6.20 4.53
C TYR A 252 -2.41 -7.72 4.36
N ASN A 253 -1.27 -8.28 4.77
CA ASN A 253 -1.09 -9.72 4.79
C ASN A 253 -1.62 -10.29 6.12
N PHE A 254 -2.10 -11.52 6.06
CA PHE A 254 -2.75 -12.18 7.18
C PHE A 254 -2.14 -13.56 7.47
N ALA A 255 -1.82 -13.81 8.73
CA ALA A 255 -1.47 -15.13 9.22
C ALA A 255 -2.50 -15.67 10.22
N ASP A 256 -2.90 -16.93 10.08
CA ASP A 256 -3.83 -17.56 11.04
C ASP A 256 -3.14 -17.97 12.35
N ASN A 257 -1.79 -17.89 12.41
CA ASN A 257 -1.01 -18.02 13.64
C ASN A 257 -0.28 -16.70 14.01
N VAL A 258 0.95 -16.49 13.52
CA VAL A 258 1.83 -15.36 13.84
C VAL A 258 2.57 -14.84 12.61
N GLY A 259 3.11 -13.62 12.68
CA GLY A 259 3.90 -13.01 11.61
C GLY A 259 3.04 -12.70 10.41
N GLY A 260 2.06 -11.81 10.57
CA GLY A 260 1.17 -11.39 9.49
C GLY A 260 1.95 -10.87 8.28
N GLY A 261 2.91 -9.98 8.53
CA GLY A 261 3.83 -9.46 7.53
C GLY A 261 4.97 -10.44 7.24
N ILE A 262 5.86 -10.63 8.23
CA ILE A 262 7.07 -11.44 8.11
C ILE A 262 7.16 -12.40 9.30
N ALA A 263 7.51 -13.67 9.06
CA ALA A 263 7.89 -14.62 10.11
C ALA A 263 9.31 -15.16 9.86
N CYS A 264 10.14 -15.21 10.91
CA CYS A 264 11.50 -15.72 10.87
C CYS A 264 11.69 -16.85 11.88
N TYR A 265 12.11 -18.01 11.39
CA TYR A 265 12.44 -19.18 12.20
C TYR A 265 13.86 -19.64 11.90
N ASN A 266 14.75 -19.59 12.91
CA ASN A 266 16.19 -19.85 12.76
C ASN A 266 16.81 -19.08 11.58
N SER A 267 16.45 -17.79 11.45
CA SER A 267 16.71 -16.98 10.26
C SER A 267 17.19 -15.58 10.66
N ASN A 268 18.15 -15.02 9.92
CA ASN A 268 18.69 -13.68 10.19
C ASN A 268 18.64 -12.82 8.93
N PRO A 269 17.44 -12.47 8.42
CA PRO A 269 17.34 -11.59 7.26
C PRO A 269 17.88 -10.19 7.53
N THR A 270 18.27 -9.51 6.46
CA THR A 270 18.47 -8.06 6.45
C THR A 270 17.20 -7.41 5.90
N ILE A 271 16.53 -6.59 6.71
CA ILE A 271 15.29 -5.89 6.36
C ILE A 271 15.58 -4.40 6.35
N PHE A 272 15.53 -3.80 5.17
CA PHE A 272 16.02 -2.45 4.96
C PHE A 272 15.02 -1.60 4.19
N ASN A 273 14.78 -0.38 4.66
CA ASN A 273 13.96 0.60 3.94
C ASN A 273 12.56 0.07 3.55
N CYS A 274 11.92 -0.70 4.43
CA CYS A 274 10.63 -1.32 4.17
C CYS A 274 9.49 -0.61 4.90
N VAL A 275 8.33 -0.55 4.25
CA VAL A 275 7.07 -0.20 4.90
C VAL A 275 6.32 -1.50 5.19
N ILE A 276 6.08 -1.79 6.46
CA ILE A 276 5.36 -2.99 6.94
C ILE A 276 4.07 -2.51 7.61
N ALA A 277 2.98 -2.43 6.84
CA ALA A 277 1.78 -1.71 7.24
C ALA A 277 0.52 -2.59 7.29
N ASN A 278 -0.27 -2.48 8.35
CA ASN A 278 -1.60 -3.11 8.45
C ASN A 278 -1.61 -4.62 8.19
N ASN A 279 -0.51 -5.30 8.53
CA ASN A 279 -0.48 -6.75 8.53
C ASN A 279 -1.12 -7.26 9.82
N SER A 280 -1.68 -8.47 9.79
CA SER A 280 -2.46 -8.99 10.91
C SER A 280 -2.20 -10.47 11.14
N ALA A 281 -2.31 -10.88 12.40
CA ALA A 281 -2.28 -12.27 12.79
C ALA A 281 -3.37 -12.55 13.83
N VAL A 282 -3.82 -13.80 13.94
CA VAL A 282 -4.88 -14.17 14.92
C VAL A 282 -4.36 -14.17 16.35
N TYR A 283 -3.11 -14.57 16.57
CA TYR A 283 -2.58 -14.73 17.92
C TYR A 283 -1.72 -13.54 18.33
N LYS A 284 -0.62 -13.28 17.62
CA LYS A 284 0.36 -12.22 17.90
C LYS A 284 1.17 -11.85 16.67
N SER A 285 1.83 -10.71 16.73
CA SER A 285 2.81 -10.24 15.75
C SER A 285 2.18 -10.03 14.36
N GLY A 286 1.42 -8.94 14.25
CA GLY A 286 0.90 -8.49 12.95
C GLY A 286 2.05 -8.13 12.01
N GLY A 287 3.09 -7.47 12.51
CA GLY A 287 4.27 -7.04 11.75
C GLY A 287 5.29 -8.16 11.50
N ILE A 288 6.22 -8.36 12.44
CA ILE A 288 7.38 -9.25 12.31
C ILE A 288 7.48 -10.21 13.50
N ASP A 289 7.41 -11.51 13.25
CA ASP A 289 7.61 -12.56 14.26
C ASP A 289 9.01 -13.16 14.15
N LEU A 290 9.71 -13.27 15.28
CA LEU A 290 11.08 -13.78 15.39
C LEU A 290 11.16 -14.93 16.38
N ASP A 291 11.53 -16.10 15.89
CA ASP A 291 11.84 -17.28 16.70
C ASP A 291 13.27 -17.74 16.42
N SER A 292 14.11 -17.72 17.46
CA SER A 292 15.53 -18.09 17.38
C SER A 292 16.25 -17.33 16.25
N SER A 293 15.90 -16.05 16.08
CA SER A 293 16.19 -15.23 14.91
C SER A 293 16.62 -13.82 15.32
N SER A 294 17.70 -13.31 14.75
CA SER A 294 18.31 -12.02 15.10
C SER A 294 18.59 -11.20 13.83
N PRO A 295 17.53 -10.75 13.11
CA PRO A 295 17.69 -9.94 11.91
C PRO A 295 18.28 -8.56 12.19
N GLU A 296 18.78 -7.94 11.13
CA GLU A 296 19.05 -6.50 11.08
C GLU A 296 17.87 -5.79 10.43
N ILE A 297 17.27 -4.84 11.14
CA ILE A 297 16.07 -4.09 10.71
C ILE A 297 16.40 -2.60 10.79
N THR A 298 16.55 -1.96 9.62
CA THR A 298 17.05 -0.59 9.55
C THR A 298 16.21 0.27 8.59
N ASN A 299 15.88 1.50 9.02
CA ASN A 299 15.10 2.46 8.24
C ASN A 299 13.72 1.91 7.82
N CYS A 300 13.04 1.19 8.71
CA CYS A 300 11.73 0.62 8.40
C CYS A 300 10.60 1.39 9.09
N THR A 301 9.44 1.47 8.45
CA THR A 301 8.20 1.95 9.07
C THR A 301 7.27 0.77 9.29
N ILE A 302 7.03 0.39 10.54
CA ILE A 302 6.15 -0.71 10.97
C ILE A 302 4.92 -0.09 11.65
N ILE A 303 3.76 -0.18 11.00
CA ILE A 303 2.60 0.60 11.41
C ILE A 303 1.27 -0.13 11.27
N VAL A 304 0.38 0.12 12.22
CA VAL A 304 -1.04 -0.24 12.11
C VAL A 304 -1.92 1.00 12.29
N ASP A 305 -2.44 1.51 11.18
CA ASP A 305 -3.36 2.65 11.11
C ASP A 305 -4.78 2.27 10.63
N ASP A 306 -4.96 1.04 10.12
CA ASP A 306 -6.28 0.49 9.81
C ASP A 306 -6.97 -0.01 11.11
N LEU A 307 -8.18 0.50 11.36
CA LEU A 307 -9.02 0.12 12.49
C LEU A 307 -9.45 -1.35 12.50
N ASN A 308 -9.37 -2.05 11.36
CA ASN A 308 -9.75 -3.45 11.20
C ASN A 308 -8.56 -4.41 11.32
N ALA A 309 -7.32 -3.91 11.28
CA ALA A 309 -6.14 -4.72 11.46
C ALA A 309 -5.94 -5.04 12.96
N SER A 310 -5.40 -6.24 13.23
CA SER A 310 -4.99 -6.62 14.58
C SER A 310 -3.82 -5.73 15.03
N LYS A 311 -3.89 -5.25 16.27
CA LYS A 311 -2.84 -4.47 16.96
C LYS A 311 -2.08 -5.35 17.95
N ASP A 312 -1.81 -6.60 17.57
CA ASP A 312 -1.18 -7.60 18.45
C ASP A 312 0.36 -7.63 18.32
N GLY A 313 0.96 -6.48 18.01
CA GLY A 313 2.39 -6.22 18.14
C GLY A 313 3.15 -5.92 16.84
N GLY A 314 4.17 -5.05 16.95
CA GLY A 314 5.04 -4.62 15.86
C GLY A 314 6.11 -5.67 15.55
N ILE A 315 7.10 -5.80 16.43
CA ILE A 315 8.16 -6.83 16.37
C ILE A 315 8.09 -7.70 17.63
N PHE A 316 8.05 -9.02 17.42
CA PHE A 316 7.90 -9.98 18.50
C PHE A 316 9.06 -10.96 18.55
N ALA A 317 9.85 -10.94 19.64
CA ALA A 317 11.06 -11.75 19.78
C ALA A 317 10.91 -12.91 20.80
N TYR A 318 11.21 -14.13 20.36
CA TYR A 318 11.15 -15.36 21.14
C TYR A 318 12.44 -16.19 21.07
N HIS A 319 12.61 -17.11 22.04
CA HIS A 319 13.68 -18.11 22.06
C HIS A 319 15.08 -17.53 21.77
N ASP A 320 15.50 -16.58 22.61
CA ASP A 320 16.80 -15.91 22.53
C ASP A 320 17.05 -15.09 21.24
N SER A 321 15.98 -14.71 20.54
CA SER A 321 16.02 -13.72 19.46
C SER A 321 16.51 -12.36 19.97
N SER A 322 17.47 -11.75 19.28
CA SER A 322 18.06 -10.47 19.62
C SER A 322 18.27 -9.62 18.36
N PRO A 323 17.20 -9.13 17.73
CA PRO A 323 17.30 -8.32 16.52
C PRO A 323 18.07 -7.03 16.77
N VAL A 324 18.74 -6.53 15.73
CA VAL A 324 19.30 -5.17 15.71
C VAL A 324 18.29 -4.27 14.99
N ILE A 325 17.68 -3.34 15.73
CA ILE A 325 16.64 -2.45 15.21
C ILE A 325 17.14 -1.01 15.32
N THR A 326 17.23 -0.29 14.20
CA THR A 326 17.75 1.09 14.19
C THR A 326 17.08 1.96 13.14
N ASN A 327 16.86 3.25 13.45
CA ASN A 327 16.24 4.21 12.54
C ASN A 327 14.84 3.80 12.08
N CYS A 328 14.09 3.07 12.91
CA CYS A 328 12.76 2.62 12.55
C CYS A 328 11.69 3.53 13.12
N ILE A 329 10.51 3.51 12.51
CA ILE A 329 9.28 4.02 13.11
C ILE A 329 8.39 2.81 13.41
N LEU A 330 7.98 2.65 14.66
CA LEU A 330 7.00 1.67 15.12
C LEU A 330 5.82 2.45 15.73
N TRP A 331 4.63 2.30 15.16
CA TRP A 331 3.48 3.10 15.60
C TRP A 331 2.14 2.39 15.40
N GLY A 332 1.22 2.52 16.35
CA GLY A 332 -0.13 1.99 16.25
C GLY A 332 -0.24 0.48 16.40
N ASN A 333 0.86 -0.23 16.66
CA ASN A 333 0.95 -1.70 16.70
C ASN A 333 0.50 -2.30 18.03
N GLY A 334 0.14 -1.47 19.02
CA GLY A 334 -0.24 -1.91 20.37
C GLY A 334 0.96 -2.09 21.29
N ASP A 335 1.74 -3.15 21.07
CA ASP A 335 3.04 -3.42 21.72
C ASP A 335 4.10 -3.39 20.62
N ASP A 336 4.88 -2.32 20.54
CA ASP A 336 5.76 -2.08 19.40
C ASP A 336 6.95 -3.05 19.39
N LEU A 337 7.59 -3.27 20.56
CA LEU A 337 8.72 -4.20 20.73
C LEU A 337 8.51 -5.17 21.89
N TYR A 338 8.21 -6.43 21.57
CA TYR A 338 8.17 -7.48 22.59
C TYR A 338 9.50 -8.21 22.72
N ASN A 339 10.08 -8.22 23.93
CA ASN A 339 11.33 -8.92 24.28
C ASN A 339 12.55 -8.53 23.44
N CYS A 340 12.54 -7.35 22.84
CA CYS A 340 13.68 -6.79 22.12
C CYS A 340 13.78 -5.28 22.40
N SER A 341 14.78 -4.63 21.81
CA SER A 341 15.01 -3.20 21.99
C SER A 341 15.52 -2.60 20.69
N ALA A 342 15.23 -1.31 20.48
CA ALA A 342 15.76 -0.56 19.35
C ALA A 342 16.66 0.60 19.81
N THR A 343 17.37 1.20 18.87
CA THR A 343 18.11 2.44 19.08
C THR A 343 17.82 3.42 17.95
N TYR A 344 17.76 4.71 18.24
CA TYR A 344 17.43 5.75 17.26
C TYR A 344 16.15 5.45 16.49
N SER A 345 15.10 5.04 17.19
CA SER A 345 13.80 4.73 16.59
C SER A 345 12.67 5.54 17.22
N CYS A 346 11.61 5.80 16.45
CA CYS A 346 10.39 6.42 16.94
C CYS A 346 9.37 5.34 17.32
N ILE A 347 8.97 5.26 18.58
CA ILE A 347 8.20 4.14 19.14
C ILE A 347 7.07 4.69 20.03
N GLU A 348 5.83 4.21 19.87
CA GLU A 348 4.62 4.79 20.50
C GLU A 348 4.55 4.55 22.01
N ASP A 349 5.02 3.40 22.50
CA ASP A 349 4.76 2.88 23.85
C ASP A 349 5.93 3.01 24.84
N ASP A 350 6.81 4.00 24.64
CA ASP A 350 7.91 4.38 25.54
C ASP A 350 9.01 3.30 25.72
N ASP A 351 9.24 2.43 24.71
CA ASP A 351 10.33 1.44 24.73
C ASP A 351 11.73 2.06 24.85
N GLU A 352 12.44 1.70 25.92
CA GLU A 352 13.76 2.25 26.22
C GLU A 352 14.79 1.90 25.13
N GLY A 353 15.65 2.88 24.81
CA GLY A 353 16.78 2.68 23.93
C GLY A 353 17.55 3.96 23.66
N LYS A 354 18.83 3.83 23.34
CA LYS A 354 19.67 5.00 23.02
C LYS A 354 19.10 5.69 21.78
N GLY A 355 18.74 6.97 21.91
CA GLY A 355 18.29 7.79 20.78
C GLY A 355 16.84 7.55 20.38
N ASN A 356 16.09 6.69 21.08
CA ASN A 356 14.67 6.50 20.79
C ASN A 356 13.88 7.76 21.16
N ILE A 357 12.81 8.01 20.42
CA ILE A 357 11.82 9.06 20.68
C ILE A 357 10.41 8.47 20.74
N HIS A 358 9.51 9.13 21.46
CA HIS A 358 8.15 8.65 21.71
C HIS A 358 7.11 9.73 21.39
N ILE A 359 7.29 10.36 20.22
CA ILE A 359 6.44 11.47 19.76
C ILE A 359 5.96 11.12 18.37
N GLU A 360 4.66 11.30 18.14
CA GLU A 360 4.00 10.96 16.89
C GLU A 360 4.79 11.44 15.66
N PRO A 361 5.12 10.54 14.72
CA PRO A 361 6.00 10.83 13.59
C PRO A 361 5.40 11.84 12.60
N THR A 362 4.10 12.16 12.69
CA THR A 362 3.41 13.09 11.78
C THR A 362 3.61 12.73 10.30
N PHE A 363 2.90 11.70 9.85
CA PHE A 363 2.90 11.26 8.46
C PHE A 363 2.01 12.13 7.56
N VAL A 364 2.36 12.19 6.27
CA VAL A 364 1.55 12.80 5.20
C VAL A 364 1.53 11.92 3.96
N THR A 365 0.47 12.04 3.16
CA THR A 365 0.40 11.42 1.83
C THR A 365 1.35 12.11 0.87
N GLY A 366 2.11 11.31 0.11
CA GLY A 366 3.00 11.76 -0.95
C GLY A 366 2.87 10.92 -2.22
N PRO A 367 3.80 11.08 -3.17
CA PRO A 367 3.71 10.50 -4.51
C PRO A 367 3.57 8.97 -4.58
N LEU A 368 4.17 8.24 -3.63
CA LEU A 368 4.29 6.77 -3.65
C LEU A 368 3.66 6.09 -2.43
N GLY A 369 2.96 6.82 -1.56
CA GLY A 369 2.39 6.24 -0.34
C GLY A 369 1.99 7.27 0.71
N ASN A 370 1.56 6.77 1.87
CA ASN A 370 1.01 7.57 2.97
C ASN A 370 1.98 7.85 4.11
N TYR A 371 3.21 7.34 4.03
CA TYR A 371 4.18 7.39 5.14
C TYR A 371 5.36 8.31 4.84
N TYR A 372 5.12 9.42 4.14
CA TYR A 372 6.10 10.51 4.04
C TYR A 372 6.12 11.28 5.36
N LEU A 373 7.27 11.81 5.75
CA LEU A 373 7.37 12.67 6.93
C LEU A 373 6.95 14.09 6.58
N SER A 374 6.06 14.66 7.38
CA SER A 374 5.65 16.06 7.21
C SER A 374 6.87 16.98 7.31
N GLN A 375 7.05 17.89 6.34
CA GLN A 375 8.11 18.91 6.41
C GLN A 375 7.60 20.25 5.90
N THR A 376 7.80 21.31 6.68
CA THR A 376 7.48 22.69 6.30
C THR A 376 8.22 23.13 5.04
N ALA A 377 9.46 22.66 4.86
CA ALA A 377 10.24 22.89 3.65
C ALA A 377 9.57 22.30 2.39
N ALA A 378 8.84 21.19 2.53
CA ALA A 378 8.06 20.56 1.46
C ALA A 378 6.60 21.08 1.38
N GLY A 379 6.26 22.08 2.20
CA GLY A 379 4.96 22.78 2.14
C GLY A 379 3.88 22.23 3.08
N GLN A 380 4.25 21.40 4.06
CA GLN A 380 3.32 20.94 5.10
C GLN A 380 3.30 21.90 6.30
N LEU A 381 2.35 21.70 7.23
CA LEU A 381 2.09 22.65 8.32
C LEU A 381 3.10 22.59 9.47
N SER A 382 3.81 21.49 9.61
CA SER A 382 4.79 21.26 10.67
C SER A 382 5.86 20.26 10.21
N ASP A 383 7.01 20.29 10.88
CA ASP A 383 8.03 19.26 10.69
C ASP A 383 7.70 18.06 11.58
N SER A 384 7.85 16.87 11.00
CA SER A 384 7.86 15.61 11.72
C SER A 384 9.00 15.59 12.74
N THR A 385 8.76 14.96 13.88
CA THR A 385 9.79 14.73 14.90
C THR A 385 10.86 13.74 14.47
N CYS A 386 10.62 12.95 13.42
CA CYS A 386 11.52 11.92 12.92
C CYS A 386 12.57 12.44 11.94
N VAL A 387 12.54 13.74 11.61
CA VAL A 387 13.43 14.37 10.63
C VAL A 387 14.81 14.66 11.24
N ASP A 388 15.88 14.30 10.54
CA ASP A 388 17.28 14.56 10.87
C ASP A 388 17.75 14.05 12.26
N ILE A 389 17.16 12.97 12.79
CA ILE A 389 17.45 12.46 14.14
C ILE A 389 17.81 10.97 14.24
N GLY A 390 17.95 10.27 13.12
CA GLY A 390 18.44 8.90 13.09
C GLY A 390 19.89 8.76 13.60
N ASP A 391 20.39 7.52 13.65
CA ASP A 391 21.74 7.22 14.10
C ASP A 391 22.79 7.90 13.20
N PRO A 392 23.62 8.81 13.74
CA PRO A 392 24.68 9.47 12.98
C PRO A 392 25.75 8.51 12.47
N ALA A 393 25.77 7.25 12.94
CA ALA A 393 26.69 6.21 12.49
C ALA A 393 26.13 5.37 11.33
N THR A 394 24.86 5.50 10.97
CA THR A 394 24.28 4.78 9.82
C THR A 394 25.05 5.14 8.56
N ASN A 395 25.48 4.13 7.80
CA ASN A 395 26.25 4.36 6.58
C ASN A 395 25.44 5.24 5.62
N PRO A 396 25.93 6.44 5.25
CA PRO A 396 25.20 7.32 4.34
C PRO A 396 24.96 6.67 2.97
N ASP A 397 25.82 5.75 2.53
CA ASP A 397 25.64 5.04 1.26
C ASP A 397 24.42 4.08 1.26
N LEU A 398 23.80 3.81 2.42
CA LEU A 398 22.58 2.99 2.49
C LEU A 398 21.32 3.74 2.01
N LEU A 399 21.26 5.08 2.10
CA LEU A 399 20.05 5.86 1.77
C LEU A 399 20.28 7.18 1.03
N VAL A 400 21.48 7.77 1.11
CA VAL A 400 21.68 9.19 0.82
C VAL A 400 21.95 9.38 -0.68
N ASN A 401 21.23 10.33 -1.29
CA ASN A 401 21.25 10.80 -2.70
C ASN A 401 20.20 10.23 -3.70
N THR A 402 19.39 9.23 -3.35
CA THR A 402 18.29 8.78 -4.24
C THR A 402 16.95 8.56 -3.56
N TYR A 403 16.90 8.57 -2.23
CA TYR A 403 15.68 8.35 -1.45
C TYR A 403 15.33 9.58 -0.59
N THR A 404 14.07 9.68 -0.19
CA THR A 404 13.50 10.83 0.51
C THR A 404 12.37 10.42 1.44
N THR A 405 12.18 11.16 2.53
CA THR A 405 10.94 11.15 3.32
C THR A 405 9.99 12.29 2.95
N ARG A 406 10.38 13.17 2.02
CA ARG A 406 9.68 14.42 1.65
C ARG A 406 8.79 14.25 0.44
N THR A 407 7.67 14.95 0.45
CA THR A 407 6.70 14.95 -0.66
C THR A 407 7.19 15.68 -1.91
N ASP A 408 8.22 16.53 -1.80
CA ASP A 408 8.79 17.30 -2.91
C ASP A 408 10.04 16.67 -3.55
N GLY A 409 10.43 15.47 -3.11
CA GLY A 409 11.49 14.69 -3.75
C GLY A 409 12.91 15.13 -3.42
N ILE A 410 13.11 16.08 -2.50
CA ILE A 410 14.46 16.42 -2.04
C ILE A 410 14.99 15.26 -1.22
N THR A 411 16.13 14.70 -1.64
CA THR A 411 16.73 13.55 -1.00
C THR A 411 17.13 13.87 0.43
N ASP A 412 17.01 12.86 1.30
CA ASP A 412 17.56 12.94 2.65
C ASP A 412 19.09 13.11 2.58
N THR A 413 19.66 13.95 3.45
CA THR A 413 21.08 14.34 3.49
C THR A 413 21.56 14.49 4.92
N ASP A 414 22.85 14.28 5.18
CA ASP A 414 23.48 14.39 6.51
C ASP A 414 23.07 13.27 7.49
N VAL A 415 22.24 13.58 8.49
CA VAL A 415 21.76 12.61 9.49
C VAL A 415 20.46 12.03 8.95
N ALA A 416 20.39 10.72 8.80
CA ALA A 416 19.20 10.08 8.24
C ALA A 416 17.94 10.40 9.06
N ASP A 417 16.84 10.64 8.36
CA ASP A 417 15.51 10.58 8.95
C ASP A 417 15.23 9.16 9.49
N MET A 418 14.40 9.06 10.53
CA MET A 418 13.89 7.76 10.97
C MET A 418 12.75 7.30 10.05
N GLY A 419 12.62 5.98 9.87
CA GLY A 419 11.57 5.34 9.09
C GLY A 419 11.98 5.03 7.66
N ALA A 420 11.03 4.57 6.87
CA ALA A 420 11.22 4.23 5.47
C ALA A 420 11.20 5.46 4.56
N HIS A 421 12.06 5.42 3.55
CA HIS A 421 12.22 6.41 2.51
C HIS A 421 11.71 5.91 1.16
N TYR A 422 11.23 6.84 0.36
CA TYR A 422 10.75 6.60 -0.99
C TYR A 422 11.78 7.03 -2.04
N PRO A 423 11.80 6.43 -3.24
CA PRO A 423 12.56 6.97 -4.35
C PRO A 423 12.22 8.44 -4.60
N ALA A 424 13.24 9.29 -4.71
CA ALA A 424 13.06 10.71 -4.96
C ALA A 424 12.45 10.98 -6.34
N LEU A 425 11.22 11.50 -6.36
CA LEU A 425 10.52 11.92 -7.58
C LEU A 425 10.46 13.45 -7.67
N PRO A 426 10.69 14.05 -8.85
CA PRO A 426 10.59 15.50 -8.99
C PRO A 426 9.21 16.02 -8.58
N ALA A 427 9.18 17.09 -7.78
CA ALA A 427 7.94 17.76 -7.41
C ALA A 427 7.14 18.19 -8.65
N LYS A 428 5.87 17.81 -8.69
CA LYS A 428 4.90 18.28 -9.69
C LYS A 428 4.23 19.56 -9.19
N SER A 429 3.72 20.37 -10.11
CA SER A 429 2.90 21.53 -9.79
C SER A 429 1.45 21.28 -10.19
N VAL A 430 0.53 21.71 -9.35
CA VAL A 430 -0.92 21.64 -9.54
C VAL A 430 -1.54 23.02 -9.28
N GLN A 431 -2.70 23.28 -9.87
CA GLN A 431 -3.33 24.59 -9.84
C GLN A 431 -4.48 24.65 -8.81
N LEU A 432 -4.49 25.68 -7.97
CA LEU A 432 -5.67 26.08 -7.20
C LEU A 432 -6.42 27.18 -7.98
N ASN A 433 -7.69 26.98 -8.25
CA ASN A 433 -8.57 27.97 -8.89
C ASN A 433 -9.68 28.36 -7.92
N ILE A 434 -9.71 29.63 -7.52
CA ILE A 434 -10.72 30.17 -6.60
C ILE A 434 -11.69 31.07 -7.37
N THR A 435 -12.97 30.72 -7.31
CA THR A 435 -14.08 31.55 -7.80
C THR A 435 -14.76 32.24 -6.63
N VAL A 436 -14.79 33.57 -6.64
CA VAL A 436 -15.50 34.37 -5.63
C VAL A 436 -16.82 34.85 -6.21
N MET A 437 -17.93 34.49 -5.55
CA MET A 437 -19.27 34.96 -5.85
C MET A 437 -19.78 35.87 -4.72
N GLY A 438 -20.35 37.02 -5.05
CA GLY A 438 -20.78 38.01 -4.05
C GLY A 438 -19.65 38.98 -3.67
N ASP A 439 -19.80 39.66 -2.54
CA ASP A 439 -18.87 40.70 -2.09
C ASP A 439 -17.97 40.21 -0.95
N GLY A 440 -16.71 39.97 -1.29
CA GLY A 440 -15.65 39.51 -0.39
C GLY A 440 -14.39 39.14 -1.18
N ARG A 441 -13.40 38.55 -0.49
CA ARG A 441 -12.18 38.03 -1.11
C ARG A 441 -11.66 36.79 -0.40
N VAL A 442 -10.72 36.09 -1.02
CA VAL A 442 -10.00 34.94 -0.43
C VAL A 442 -8.49 35.18 -0.53
N GLU A 443 -7.74 34.78 0.50
CA GLU A 443 -6.27 34.81 0.49
C GLU A 443 -5.69 33.48 0.99
N PRO A 444 -4.68 32.88 0.33
CA PRO A 444 -4.24 33.22 -1.03
C PRO A 444 -5.35 33.02 -2.06
N ASP A 445 -5.27 33.76 -3.16
CA ASP A 445 -6.12 33.55 -4.35
C ASP A 445 -5.57 32.39 -5.20
N SER A 446 -6.13 32.19 -6.38
CA SER A 446 -5.71 31.22 -7.39
C SER A 446 -4.20 31.27 -7.68
N GLY A 447 -3.56 30.11 -7.81
CA GLY A 447 -2.13 30.03 -8.09
C GLY A 447 -1.61 28.59 -8.24
N PRO A 448 -0.42 28.41 -8.82
CA PRO A 448 0.25 27.12 -8.84
C PRO A 448 0.86 26.82 -7.46
N PHE A 449 0.71 25.59 -7.02
CA PHE A 449 1.29 25.06 -5.80
C PHE A 449 2.06 23.77 -6.10
N ARG A 450 2.92 23.32 -5.19
CA ARG A 450 3.53 21.98 -5.30
C ARG A 450 2.47 20.93 -5.00
N GLN A 451 2.56 19.80 -5.68
CA GLN A 451 1.74 18.65 -5.33
C GLN A 451 2.04 18.23 -3.88
N TYR A 452 0.99 17.94 -3.10
CA TYR A 452 1.01 17.65 -1.66
C TYR A 452 1.33 18.81 -0.71
N GLU A 453 1.46 20.03 -1.24
CA GLU A 453 1.52 21.24 -0.40
C GLU A 453 0.19 21.47 0.32
N VAL A 454 0.25 21.90 1.59
CA VAL A 454 -0.93 22.22 2.39
C VAL A 454 -1.16 23.72 2.38
N VAL A 455 -2.21 24.14 1.67
CA VAL A 455 -2.57 25.56 1.49
C VAL A 455 -3.68 25.91 2.49
N GLN A 456 -3.42 26.93 3.30
CA GLN A 456 -4.42 27.52 4.19
C GLN A 456 -5.02 28.75 3.51
N ILE A 457 -6.30 28.68 3.14
CA ILE A 457 -7.03 29.81 2.57
C ILE A 457 -7.99 30.41 3.60
N LYS A 458 -8.19 31.73 3.50
CA LYS A 458 -9.13 32.47 4.34
C LYS A 458 -10.03 33.36 3.51
N ALA A 459 -11.34 33.21 3.68
CA ALA A 459 -12.34 34.11 3.13
C ALA A 459 -12.58 35.31 4.04
N TYR A 460 -12.70 36.49 3.42
CA TYR A 460 -12.99 37.77 4.05
C TYR A 460 -14.25 38.36 3.40
N PRO A 461 -15.43 38.16 4.01
CA PRO A 461 -16.64 38.87 3.60
C PRO A 461 -16.44 40.38 3.70
N SER A 462 -16.98 41.13 2.76
CA SER A 462 -17.06 42.59 2.87
C SER A 462 -18.04 43.00 3.97
N ASP A 463 -18.00 44.25 4.41
CA ASP A 463 -18.90 44.78 5.44
C ASP A 463 -20.37 44.50 5.07
N GLY A 464 -21.13 43.97 6.04
CA GLY A 464 -22.54 43.61 5.85
C GLY A 464 -22.79 42.30 5.10
N HIS A 465 -21.75 41.55 4.74
CA HIS A 465 -21.85 40.23 4.13
C HIS A 465 -21.36 39.13 5.05
N ARG A 466 -21.77 37.89 4.77
CA ARG A 466 -21.26 36.66 5.38
C ARG A 466 -21.01 35.59 4.33
N ILE A 467 -20.24 34.56 4.70
CA ILE A 467 -20.10 33.36 3.86
C ILE A 467 -21.43 32.64 3.84
N LYS A 468 -21.96 32.42 2.64
CA LYS A 468 -23.17 31.64 2.40
C LYS A 468 -22.82 30.16 2.25
N ALA A 469 -21.83 29.85 1.42
CA ALA A 469 -21.43 28.48 1.14
C ALA A 469 -20.01 28.41 0.56
N TRP A 470 -19.39 27.25 0.76
CA TRP A 470 -18.23 26.81 0.00
C TRP A 470 -18.65 25.70 -0.98
N THR A 471 -17.91 25.53 -2.07
CA THR A 471 -18.07 24.40 -2.98
C THR A 471 -16.69 23.93 -3.46
N GLY A 472 -16.48 22.62 -3.53
CA GLY A 472 -15.20 22.04 -3.94
C GLY A 472 -14.18 21.92 -2.79
N THR A 473 -14.65 22.00 -1.55
CA THR A 473 -13.84 21.74 -0.34
C THR A 473 -14.16 20.36 0.25
N GLU A 474 -13.41 19.92 1.26
CA GLU A 474 -13.73 18.69 1.99
C GLU A 474 -15.07 18.78 2.75
N ASP A 475 -15.45 19.98 3.18
CA ASP A 475 -16.72 20.25 3.85
C ASP A 475 -17.39 21.52 3.30
N ASP A 476 -18.21 21.32 2.27
CA ASP A 476 -19.03 22.34 1.61
C ASP A 476 -20.22 22.81 2.48
N SER A 477 -20.52 22.12 3.58
CA SER A 477 -21.59 22.51 4.50
C SER A 477 -21.13 23.56 5.53
N SER A 478 -19.82 23.66 5.76
CA SER A 478 -19.24 24.62 6.70
C SER A 478 -19.19 26.03 6.11
N THR A 479 -19.59 27.03 6.91
CA THR A 479 -19.51 28.47 6.60
C THR A 479 -18.32 29.15 7.26
N GLU A 480 -17.38 28.37 7.81
CA GLU A 480 -16.16 28.91 8.41
C GLU A 480 -15.28 29.59 7.35
N PRO A 481 -14.59 30.69 7.70
CA PRO A 481 -13.77 31.45 6.76
C PRO A 481 -12.45 30.76 6.43
N ASP A 482 -11.90 29.97 7.34
CA ASP A 482 -10.63 29.28 7.17
C ASP A 482 -10.85 27.89 6.57
N LYS A 483 -10.10 27.55 5.52
CA LYS A 483 -10.08 26.20 4.91
C LYS A 483 -8.64 25.75 4.73
N ILE A 484 -8.42 24.45 4.88
CA ILE A 484 -7.13 23.78 4.67
C ILE A 484 -7.30 22.85 3.48
N ILE A 485 -6.37 22.91 2.53
CA ILE A 485 -6.43 22.15 1.28
C ILE A 485 -5.08 21.49 1.07
N THR A 486 -5.06 20.17 0.89
CA THR A 486 -3.87 19.45 0.41
C THR A 486 -3.91 19.38 -1.11
N MET A 487 -2.92 19.97 -1.76
CA MET A 487 -2.89 20.13 -3.22
C MET A 487 -2.49 18.84 -3.94
N ILE A 488 -3.41 17.89 -4.14
CA ILE A 488 -3.11 16.59 -4.78
C ILE A 488 -3.23 16.67 -6.32
N VAL A 489 -4.23 17.42 -6.80
CA VAL A 489 -4.55 17.63 -8.21
C VAL A 489 -5.01 19.09 -8.40
N ASP A 490 -5.22 19.49 -9.65
CA ASP A 490 -5.88 20.77 -9.93
C ASP A 490 -7.22 20.82 -9.19
N THR A 491 -7.43 21.89 -8.42
CA THR A 491 -8.54 22.00 -7.47
C THR A 491 -9.29 23.30 -7.74
N ASP A 492 -10.60 23.17 -7.98
CA ASP A 492 -11.52 24.29 -8.19
C ASP A 492 -12.35 24.50 -6.91
N ILE A 493 -12.26 25.69 -6.32
CA ILE A 493 -13.03 26.07 -5.14
C ILE A 493 -13.88 27.29 -5.45
N THR A 494 -15.12 27.28 -4.99
CA THR A 494 -15.99 28.45 -5.03
C THR A 494 -16.36 28.87 -3.60
N VAL A 495 -16.30 30.17 -3.33
CA VAL A 495 -16.91 30.77 -2.15
C VAL A 495 -18.04 31.69 -2.58
N GLU A 496 -19.20 31.54 -1.95
CA GLU A 496 -20.33 32.44 -2.14
C GLU A 496 -20.53 33.29 -0.89
N PHE A 497 -20.59 34.61 -1.05
CA PHE A 497 -20.96 35.56 -0.02
C PHE A 497 -22.40 36.04 -0.24
N GLU A 498 -23.14 36.24 0.84
CA GLU A 498 -24.48 36.86 0.83
C GLU A 498 -24.55 38.07 1.75
N GLU A 499 -25.42 39.03 1.40
CA GLU A 499 -25.77 40.12 2.31
C GLU A 499 -26.44 39.56 3.58
N ILE A 500 -26.04 40.05 4.75
CA ILE A 500 -26.68 39.69 6.01
C ILE A 500 -28.03 40.42 6.08
N PRO A 501 -29.16 39.69 6.15
CA PRO A 501 -30.47 40.34 6.22
C PRO A 501 -30.59 41.23 7.46
N LEU A 502 -31.21 42.40 7.29
CA LEU A 502 -31.49 43.33 8.37
C LEU A 502 -32.93 43.18 8.87
N TYR A 503 -33.11 42.89 10.16
CA TYR A 503 -34.40 42.73 10.81
C TYR A 503 -34.70 43.89 11.75
N GLN A 504 -35.94 44.36 11.75
CA GLN A 504 -36.38 45.39 12.68
C GLN A 504 -36.83 44.79 14.01
N LEU A 505 -36.14 45.11 15.12
CA LEU A 505 -36.55 44.67 16.45
C LEU A 505 -37.78 45.44 16.92
N ARG A 506 -38.86 44.71 17.21
CA ARG A 506 -40.11 45.26 17.76
C ARG A 506 -40.36 44.64 19.13
N THR A 507 -40.32 45.47 20.16
CA THR A 507 -40.56 45.07 21.55
C THR A 507 -41.75 45.84 22.13
N GLU A 508 -42.55 45.17 22.96
CA GLU A 508 -43.73 45.73 23.62
C GLU A 508 -43.87 45.14 25.03
N VAL A 509 -44.19 45.98 26.02
CA VAL A 509 -44.54 45.55 27.38
C VAL A 509 -46.06 45.43 27.47
N VAL A 510 -46.55 44.22 27.73
CA VAL A 510 -47.99 43.97 27.93
C VAL A 510 -48.28 43.87 29.43
N GLY A 511 -49.13 44.76 29.96
CA GLY A 511 -49.41 44.90 31.40
C GLY A 511 -48.73 46.11 32.04
N SER A 512 -48.92 46.36 33.34
CA SER A 512 -48.65 47.69 33.91
C SER A 512 -47.26 47.93 34.53
N ASN A 513 -46.39 46.92 34.73
CA ASN A 513 -45.20 47.09 35.58
C ASN A 513 -43.89 46.42 35.05
N GLY A 514 -43.71 46.26 33.73
CA GLY A 514 -42.48 45.68 33.14
C GLY A 514 -41.56 46.72 32.47
N THR A 515 -40.26 46.41 32.37
CA THR A 515 -39.29 47.18 31.55
C THR A 515 -38.44 46.23 30.71
N ILE A 516 -37.91 46.71 29.58
CA ILE A 516 -37.03 45.94 28.67
C ILE A 516 -35.65 46.59 28.72
N THR A 517 -34.63 45.79 29.02
CA THR A 517 -33.24 46.24 29.17
C THR A 517 -32.26 45.20 28.59
N PRO A 518 -31.17 45.61 27.90
CA PRO A 518 -30.77 46.99 27.64
C PRO A 518 -31.69 47.70 26.62
N HIS A 519 -31.60 49.04 26.59
CA HIS A 519 -32.48 49.87 25.75
C HIS A 519 -32.04 49.77 24.27
N HIS A 520 -32.48 48.73 23.57
CA HIS A 520 -32.43 48.69 22.10
C HIS A 520 -33.55 49.60 21.57
N ARG A 521 -33.27 50.47 20.58
CA ARG A 521 -34.28 51.43 20.13
C ARG A 521 -35.36 50.70 19.34
N ARG A 522 -36.62 50.92 19.71
CA ARG A 522 -37.79 50.45 18.96
C ARG A 522 -37.70 50.94 17.51
N GLY A 523 -37.58 50.02 16.56
CA GLY A 523 -37.54 50.34 15.13
C GLY A 523 -36.15 50.39 14.49
N GLU A 524 -35.07 50.15 15.23
CA GLU A 524 -33.73 49.94 14.66
C GLU A 524 -33.65 48.59 13.92
N TYR A 525 -32.82 48.57 12.88
CA TYR A 525 -32.48 47.37 12.12
C TYR A 525 -31.24 46.73 12.71
N TYR A 526 -31.31 45.43 12.93
CA TYR A 526 -30.23 44.60 13.43
C TYR A 526 -29.92 43.52 12.40
N PRO A 527 -28.63 43.22 12.14
CA PRO A 527 -28.25 42.04 11.38
C PRO A 527 -28.88 40.77 11.94
N GLU A 528 -29.24 39.85 11.05
CA GLU A 528 -29.74 38.53 11.42
C GLU A 528 -28.84 37.87 12.49
N GLY A 529 -29.46 37.31 13.53
CA GLY A 529 -28.73 36.62 14.61
C GLY A 529 -28.12 37.55 15.67
N THR A 530 -28.31 38.87 15.56
CA THR A 530 -27.83 39.85 16.55
C THR A 530 -28.99 40.59 17.21
N VAL A 531 -29.00 40.68 18.55
CA VAL A 531 -29.72 41.68 19.38
C VAL A 531 -28.95 41.83 20.68
#